data_AF-A0A1H3NQ23-F1
#
_entry.id   AF-A0A1H3NQ23-F1
#
_cell.length_a   1.000
_cell.length_b   1.000
_cell.length_c   1.000
_cell.angle_alpha   90.00
_cell.angle_beta   90.00
_cell.angle_gamma   90.00
#
_symmetry.space_group_name_H-M   'P 1'
#
loop_
_entity.id
_entity.type
_entity.pdbx_description
1 polymer ?
#
loop_
_entity_poly.entity_id
_entity_poly.type
_entity_poly.pdbx_seq_one_letter_code
_entity_poly.pdbx_strand_id
1 'polypeptide(L)'
;MDDRKMQPMSRADHRKALIEAAGDLGYLRQIGDDHLALFRPGGDTLVVSFEALDTTRARDGGLPISTGLARKRGCATLDIMAEGRTWFRDEDLHDFFDNLTDDGFFDDYDSVLFVGGGMGAYGAAAHSVAAPGATVFLMQPYATLNREIAPWERRFRSAWAMAFEPRYGNAAQMIDAANRVYVITDPTEAADAMHATLFQGEHVIRCAAHHAGADIQARLEEINILDRLLAGAEAGNLTPLRFAQLWRGRRQNSAWLMGLLRKTDRMDRPWLSALVAGHMVRKGASPAARRRLNAALSRLASEGRSAPGGLEPTPVPHHPKTLMAGE
;
A
#
# COMPACT_ATOMS: atom_id res chain seq x y z
N MET A 1 25.23 -6.27 7.72
CA MET A 1 24.01 -7.09 7.78
C MET A 1 23.68 -7.47 6.36
N ASP A 2 23.62 -8.78 6.15
CA ASP A 2 23.63 -9.47 4.86
C ASP A 2 22.47 -9.02 3.97
N ASP A 3 22.76 -8.29 2.90
CA ASP A 3 21.79 -7.82 1.89
C ASP A 3 21.53 -8.93 0.86
N ARG A 4 21.32 -10.16 1.35
CA ARG A 4 20.78 -11.25 0.54
C ARG A 4 19.37 -10.83 0.18
N LYS A 5 19.18 -10.26 -1.01
CA LYS A 5 17.86 -10.18 -1.65
C LYS A 5 17.30 -11.59 -1.61
N MET A 6 16.35 -11.82 -0.71
CA MET A 6 15.62 -13.07 -0.64
C MET A 6 15.03 -13.30 -2.03
N GLN A 7 15.48 -14.35 -2.72
CA GLN A 7 14.87 -14.67 -4.00
C GLN A 7 13.39 -14.98 -3.72
N PRO A 8 12.45 -14.41 -4.49
CA PRO A 8 11.04 -14.71 -4.29
C PRO A 8 10.85 -16.22 -4.44
N MET A 9 9.96 -16.77 -3.61
CA MET A 9 9.65 -18.20 -3.64
C MET A 9 9.27 -18.65 -5.05
N SER A 10 9.55 -19.92 -5.40
CA SER A 10 9.05 -20.48 -6.65
C SER A 10 7.51 -20.52 -6.64
N ARG A 11 6.86 -20.58 -7.82
CA ARG A 11 5.39 -20.69 -7.89
C ARG A 11 4.88 -21.95 -7.16
N ALA A 12 5.61 -23.07 -7.27
CA ALA A 12 5.25 -24.31 -6.61
C ALA A 12 5.38 -24.21 -5.07
N ASP A 13 6.48 -23.62 -4.58
CA ASP A 13 6.69 -23.41 -3.14
C ASP A 13 5.67 -22.44 -2.56
N HIS A 14 5.32 -21.39 -3.30
CA HIS A 14 4.29 -20.43 -2.89
C HIS A 14 2.93 -21.12 -2.75
N ARG A 15 2.54 -21.93 -3.75
CA ARG A 15 1.29 -22.70 -3.67
C ARG A 15 1.28 -23.64 -2.46
N LYS A 16 2.41 -24.31 -2.17
CA LYS A 16 2.55 -25.15 -0.99
C LYS A 16 2.38 -24.35 0.30
N ALA A 17 3.02 -23.19 0.42
CA ALA A 17 2.88 -22.33 1.60
C ALA A 17 1.45 -21.82 1.80
N LEU A 18 0.73 -21.48 0.72
CA LEU A 18 -0.68 -21.09 0.80
C LEU A 18 -1.59 -22.24 1.23
N ILE A 19 -1.34 -23.47 0.75
CA ILE A 19 -2.06 -24.68 1.19
C ILE A 19 -1.79 -24.96 2.67
N GLU A 20 -0.55 -24.86 3.11
CA GLU A 20 -0.17 -25.04 4.52
C GLU A 20 -0.83 -23.98 5.40
N ALA A 21 -0.87 -22.73 4.94
CA ALA A 21 -1.53 -21.64 5.66
C ALA A 21 -3.05 -21.77 5.72
N ALA A 22 -3.69 -22.44 4.76
CA ALA A 22 -5.12 -22.75 4.82
C ALA A 22 -5.47 -23.62 6.05
N GLY A 23 -4.57 -24.54 6.41
CA GLY A 23 -4.81 -25.53 7.44
C GLY A 23 -5.96 -26.48 7.10
N ASP A 24 -6.40 -27.28 8.08
CA ASP A 24 -7.39 -28.34 7.84
C ASP A 24 -8.83 -27.82 7.69
N LEU A 25 -9.11 -26.62 8.20
CA LEU A 25 -10.45 -26.01 8.19
C LEU A 25 -10.63 -24.98 7.07
N GLY A 26 -9.52 -24.49 6.50
CA GLY A 26 -9.52 -23.53 5.40
C GLY A 26 -9.43 -24.20 4.03
N TYR A 27 -9.30 -23.39 2.99
CA TYR A 27 -9.06 -23.89 1.65
C TYR A 27 -8.20 -22.94 0.81
N LEU A 28 -7.51 -23.51 -0.17
CA LEU A 28 -6.98 -22.79 -1.33
C LEU A 28 -7.74 -23.27 -2.57
N ARG A 29 -8.48 -22.36 -3.22
CA ARG A 29 -9.29 -22.63 -4.40
C ARG A 29 -8.77 -21.86 -5.59
N GLN A 30 -8.71 -22.51 -6.75
CA GLN A 30 -8.51 -21.85 -8.03
C GLN A 30 -9.85 -21.26 -8.50
N ILE A 31 -9.83 -20.00 -8.95
CA ILE A 31 -10.98 -19.30 -9.53
C ILE A 31 -10.56 -18.85 -10.93
N GLY A 32 -11.26 -19.33 -11.95
CA GLY A 32 -10.84 -19.18 -13.33
C GLY A 32 -9.39 -19.61 -13.55
N ASP A 33 -8.74 -19.01 -14.53
CA ASP A 33 -7.35 -19.33 -14.87
C ASP A 33 -6.34 -18.49 -14.07
N ASP A 34 -6.72 -17.27 -13.65
CA ASP A 34 -5.79 -16.25 -13.17
C ASP A 34 -5.99 -15.84 -11.69
N HIS A 35 -6.87 -16.49 -10.93
CA HIS A 35 -7.12 -16.14 -9.53
C HIS A 35 -7.04 -17.31 -8.56
N LEU A 36 -6.58 -17.02 -7.34
CA LEU A 36 -6.63 -17.92 -6.20
C LEU A 36 -7.43 -17.27 -5.07
N ALA A 37 -8.30 -18.05 -4.43
CA ALA A 37 -8.93 -17.71 -3.16
C ALA A 37 -8.35 -18.57 -2.04
N LEU A 38 -7.74 -17.93 -1.05
CA LEU A 38 -7.29 -18.57 0.18
C LEU A 38 -8.22 -18.16 1.33
N PHE A 39 -9.00 -19.11 1.83
CA PHE A 39 -9.81 -18.91 3.02
C PHE A 39 -9.14 -19.55 4.23
N ARG A 40 -9.09 -18.81 5.34
CA ARG A 40 -8.64 -19.28 6.65
C ARG A 40 -9.70 -18.92 7.70
N PRO A 41 -10.32 -19.90 8.35
CA PRO A 41 -11.26 -19.66 9.43
C PRO A 41 -10.61 -18.93 10.61
N GLY A 42 -11.42 -18.20 11.36
CA GLY A 42 -11.02 -17.43 12.52
C GLY A 42 -12.25 -16.96 13.30
N GLY A 43 -12.09 -15.93 14.14
CA GLY A 43 -13.18 -15.33 14.90
C GLY A 43 -14.12 -14.47 14.05
N ASP A 44 -14.93 -13.67 14.73
CA ASP A 44 -16.13 -13.01 14.19
C ASP A 44 -15.85 -11.83 13.22
N THR A 45 -14.58 -11.57 12.92
CA THR A 45 -14.17 -10.57 11.92
C THR A 45 -13.58 -11.25 10.71
N LEU A 46 -14.13 -10.99 9.53
CA LEU A 46 -13.59 -11.43 8.24
C LEU A 46 -12.77 -10.30 7.59
N VAL A 47 -11.52 -10.59 7.24
CA VAL A 47 -10.70 -9.71 6.39
C VAL A 47 -10.68 -10.27 4.97
N VAL A 48 -11.28 -9.54 4.03
CA VAL A 48 -11.26 -9.87 2.61
C VAL A 48 -10.16 -9.07 1.93
N SER A 49 -9.07 -9.70 1.50
CA SER A 49 -7.95 -9.00 0.88
C SER A 49 -7.83 -9.26 -0.62
N PHE A 50 -7.38 -8.26 -1.36
CA PHE A 50 -7.14 -8.36 -2.80
C PHE A 50 -5.71 -7.93 -3.12
N GLU A 51 -4.93 -8.80 -3.76
CA GLU A 51 -3.53 -8.53 -4.09
C GLU A 51 -3.04 -9.28 -5.33
N ALA A 52 -1.86 -8.91 -5.85
CA ALA A 52 -1.21 -9.66 -6.92
C ALA A 52 -0.35 -10.78 -6.32
N LEU A 53 -0.38 -11.98 -6.91
CA LEU A 53 0.39 -13.14 -6.44
C LEU A 53 1.89 -12.86 -6.38
N ASP A 54 2.42 -12.06 -7.30
CA ASP A 54 3.83 -11.65 -7.28
C ASP A 54 4.17 -10.83 -6.03
N THR A 55 3.25 -9.97 -5.59
CA THR A 55 3.40 -9.18 -4.37
C THR A 55 3.34 -10.08 -3.14
N THR A 56 2.37 -11.00 -3.07
CA THR A 56 2.26 -12.00 -1.99
C THR A 56 3.53 -12.82 -1.87
N ARG A 57 4.01 -13.35 -3.00
CA ARG A 57 5.17 -14.23 -3.08
C ARG A 57 6.51 -13.56 -2.73
N ALA A 58 6.57 -12.24 -2.85
CA ALA A 58 7.74 -11.45 -2.47
C ALA A 58 7.80 -11.13 -0.96
N ARG A 59 6.71 -11.36 -0.21
CA ARG A 59 6.70 -11.19 1.24
C ARG A 59 7.40 -12.34 1.95
N ASP A 60 7.86 -12.06 3.16
CA ASP A 60 8.37 -13.10 4.05
C ASP A 60 7.26 -14.11 4.37
N GLY A 61 7.55 -15.39 4.13
CA GLY A 61 6.59 -16.49 4.23
C GLY A 61 5.58 -16.60 3.08
N GLY A 62 5.54 -15.64 2.13
CA GLY A 62 4.65 -15.72 0.97
C GLY A 62 3.16 -15.69 1.32
N LEU A 63 2.76 -14.93 2.34
CA LEU A 63 1.38 -14.88 2.82
C LEU A 63 0.69 -13.53 2.54
N PRO A 64 -0.65 -13.51 2.36
CA PRO A 64 -1.41 -12.29 2.10
C PRO A 64 -1.34 -11.27 3.22
N ILE A 65 -1.59 -9.99 2.90
CA ILE A 65 -1.53 -8.87 3.85
C ILE A 65 -2.44 -9.03 5.08
N SER A 66 -3.55 -9.75 4.91
CA SER A 66 -4.49 -10.05 6.00
C SER A 66 -3.84 -10.86 7.13
N THR A 67 -2.78 -11.61 6.83
CA THR A 67 -2.10 -12.51 7.78
C THR A 67 -1.57 -11.77 9.01
N GLY A 68 -1.05 -10.55 8.83
CA GLY A 68 -0.54 -9.74 9.95
C GLY A 68 -1.61 -9.42 10.98
N LEU A 69 -2.79 -8.98 10.51
CA LEU A 69 -3.94 -8.69 11.37
C LEU A 69 -4.53 -9.97 11.97
N ALA A 70 -4.70 -11.02 11.15
CA ALA A 70 -5.24 -12.30 11.57
C ALA A 70 -4.42 -12.93 12.72
N ARG A 71 -3.08 -12.93 12.61
CA ARG A 71 -2.20 -13.42 13.69
C ARG A 71 -2.33 -12.63 14.99
N LYS A 72 -2.60 -11.33 14.91
CA LYS A 72 -2.69 -10.44 16.08
C LYS A 72 -4.06 -10.43 16.74
N ARG A 73 -5.12 -10.72 15.99
CA ARG A 73 -6.52 -10.56 16.44
C ARG A 73 -7.39 -11.80 16.28
N GLY A 74 -6.87 -12.86 15.67
CA GLY A 74 -7.61 -14.09 15.41
C GLY A 74 -8.67 -13.97 14.33
N CYS A 75 -8.63 -12.96 13.47
CA CYS A 75 -9.63 -12.75 12.41
C CYS A 75 -9.65 -13.91 11.40
N ALA A 76 -10.83 -14.24 10.87
CA ALA A 76 -10.97 -15.01 9.65
C ALA A 76 -10.47 -14.20 8.45
N THR A 77 -10.04 -14.87 7.38
CA THR A 77 -9.55 -14.19 6.18
C THR A 77 -10.00 -14.89 4.91
N LEU A 78 -10.38 -14.10 3.90
CA LEU A 78 -10.59 -14.53 2.52
C LEU A 78 -9.68 -13.69 1.61
N ASP A 79 -8.62 -14.29 1.09
CA ASP A 79 -7.62 -13.59 0.29
C ASP A 79 -7.75 -13.95 -1.18
N ILE A 80 -8.03 -12.95 -2.02
CA ILE A 80 -8.12 -13.06 -3.47
C ILE A 80 -6.82 -12.57 -4.08
N MET A 81 -6.12 -13.48 -4.74
CA MET A 81 -4.81 -13.20 -5.33
C MET A 81 -4.84 -13.39 -6.84
N ALA A 82 -4.41 -12.38 -7.59
CA ALA A 82 -4.39 -12.41 -9.05
C ALA A 82 -3.00 -12.75 -9.61
N GLU A 83 -2.92 -13.64 -10.59
CA GLU A 83 -1.75 -13.84 -11.45
C GLU A 83 -1.76 -12.77 -12.54
N GLY A 84 -0.83 -11.80 -12.46
CA GLY A 84 -0.76 -10.71 -13.43
C GLY A 84 -1.77 -9.59 -13.19
N ARG A 85 -2.05 -8.80 -14.23
CA ARG A 85 -2.85 -7.56 -14.15
C ARG A 85 -4.27 -7.76 -14.64
N THR A 86 -5.00 -8.67 -13.99
CA THR A 86 -6.37 -9.03 -14.34
C THR A 86 -7.40 -7.95 -13.99
N TRP A 87 -7.03 -7.00 -13.13
CA TRP A 87 -7.94 -6.03 -12.53
C TRP A 87 -9.12 -6.68 -11.80
N PHE A 88 -9.00 -7.96 -11.41
CA PHE A 88 -10.10 -8.72 -10.84
C PHE A 88 -11.36 -8.64 -11.72
N ARG A 89 -11.16 -8.63 -13.04
CA ARG A 89 -12.21 -8.67 -14.07
C ARG A 89 -12.23 -10.07 -14.67
N ASP A 90 -12.99 -10.95 -14.06
CA ASP A 90 -13.14 -12.34 -14.46
C ASP A 90 -14.54 -12.83 -14.07
N GLU A 91 -15.23 -13.53 -14.98
CA GLU A 91 -16.60 -13.99 -14.74
C GLU A 91 -16.66 -15.05 -13.63
N ASP A 92 -15.70 -15.97 -13.54
CA ASP A 92 -15.64 -16.98 -12.48
C ASP A 92 -15.41 -16.32 -11.11
N LEU A 93 -14.65 -15.22 -11.07
CA LEU A 93 -14.46 -14.44 -9.85
C LEU A 93 -15.73 -13.70 -9.44
N HIS A 94 -16.45 -13.13 -10.40
CA HIS A 94 -17.73 -12.49 -10.11
C HIS A 94 -18.73 -13.53 -9.57
N ASP A 95 -18.83 -14.70 -10.22
CA ASP A 95 -19.71 -15.79 -9.79
C ASP A 95 -19.32 -16.31 -8.41
N PHE A 96 -18.03 -16.37 -8.09
CA PHE A 96 -17.58 -16.70 -6.76
C PHE A 96 -18.15 -15.75 -5.69
N PHE A 97 -18.09 -14.43 -5.92
CA PHE A 97 -18.63 -13.45 -4.95
C PHE A 97 -20.16 -13.42 -4.89
N ASP A 98 -20.85 -13.62 -6.01
CA ASP A 98 -22.31 -13.73 -6.01
C ASP A 98 -22.75 -14.97 -5.22
N ASN A 99 -22.10 -16.13 -5.43
CA ASN A 99 -22.40 -17.33 -4.64
C ASN A 99 -22.12 -17.14 -3.15
N LEU A 100 -21.03 -16.47 -2.76
CA LEU A 100 -20.79 -16.15 -1.34
C LEU A 100 -21.91 -15.28 -0.75
N THR A 101 -22.45 -14.36 -1.54
CA THR A 101 -23.57 -13.52 -1.12
C THR A 101 -24.85 -14.34 -0.98
N ASP A 102 -25.18 -15.14 -2.00
CA ASP A 102 -26.39 -15.97 -2.05
C ASP A 102 -26.41 -17.05 -0.97
N ASP A 103 -25.24 -17.59 -0.62
CA ASP A 103 -25.07 -18.59 0.44
C ASP A 103 -25.06 -17.97 1.86
N GLY A 104 -25.10 -16.64 1.98
CA GLY A 104 -25.06 -15.94 3.27
C GLY A 104 -23.70 -16.01 3.97
N PHE A 105 -22.61 -16.30 3.26
CA PHE A 105 -21.27 -16.46 3.84
C PHE A 105 -20.82 -15.26 4.69
N PHE A 106 -21.16 -14.04 4.24
CA PHE A 106 -20.78 -12.82 4.96
C PHE A 106 -21.60 -12.59 6.22
N ASP A 107 -22.79 -13.20 6.35
CA ASP A 107 -23.69 -13.04 7.49
C ASP A 107 -23.20 -13.79 8.73
N ASP A 108 -22.25 -14.73 8.57
CA ASP A 108 -21.60 -15.47 9.65
C ASP A 108 -20.60 -14.60 10.45
N TYR A 109 -20.38 -13.34 10.06
CA TYR A 109 -19.39 -12.44 10.67
C TYR A 109 -20.02 -11.15 11.19
N ASP A 110 -19.63 -10.75 12.40
CA ASP A 110 -20.04 -9.48 13.00
C ASP A 110 -19.46 -8.26 12.25
N SER A 111 -18.28 -8.43 11.62
CA SER A 111 -17.62 -7.37 10.86
C SER A 111 -16.84 -7.92 9.67
N VAL A 112 -17.06 -7.32 8.50
CA VAL A 112 -16.32 -7.61 7.26
C VAL A 112 -15.48 -6.40 6.86
N LEU A 113 -14.18 -6.64 6.63
CA LEU A 113 -13.20 -5.63 6.19
C LEU A 113 -12.63 -5.99 4.82
N PHE A 114 -12.97 -5.24 3.78
CA PHE A 114 -12.32 -5.32 2.48
C PHE A 114 -11.04 -4.48 2.45
N VAL A 115 -9.94 -5.03 1.96
CA VAL A 115 -8.64 -4.34 1.92
C VAL A 115 -7.86 -4.62 0.64
N GLY A 116 -7.23 -3.59 0.07
CA GLY A 116 -6.33 -3.76 -1.06
C GLY A 116 -5.52 -2.51 -1.37
N GLY A 117 -4.46 -2.69 -2.16
CA GLY A 117 -3.61 -1.61 -2.67
C GLY A 117 -3.50 -1.60 -4.19
N GLY A 118 -3.56 -0.42 -4.81
CA GLY A 118 -3.48 -0.25 -6.26
C GLY A 118 -4.57 -1.05 -6.98
N MET A 119 -4.18 -2.01 -7.83
CA MET A 119 -5.13 -2.92 -8.47
C MET A 119 -5.94 -3.73 -7.44
N GLY A 120 -5.31 -4.13 -6.34
CA GLY A 120 -6.00 -4.77 -5.21
C GLY A 120 -7.06 -3.87 -4.59
N ALA A 121 -6.81 -2.56 -4.50
CA ALA A 121 -7.80 -1.61 -4.00
C ALA A 121 -9.00 -1.48 -4.96
N TYR A 122 -8.79 -1.60 -6.29
CA TYR A 122 -9.90 -1.74 -7.22
C TYR A 122 -10.72 -3.00 -6.92
N GLY A 123 -10.07 -4.17 -6.80
CA GLY A 123 -10.75 -5.44 -6.53
C GLY A 123 -11.56 -5.41 -5.23
N ALA A 124 -10.95 -4.92 -4.15
CA ALA A 124 -11.56 -4.79 -2.84
C ALA A 124 -12.79 -3.86 -2.84
N ALA A 125 -12.70 -2.70 -3.49
CA ALA A 125 -13.83 -1.78 -3.60
C ALA A 125 -14.93 -2.32 -4.52
N ALA A 126 -14.54 -2.86 -5.69
CA ALA A 126 -15.47 -3.43 -6.65
C ALA A 126 -16.33 -4.54 -6.04
N HIS A 127 -15.73 -5.49 -5.32
CA HIS A 127 -16.45 -6.63 -4.76
C HIS A 127 -17.05 -6.36 -3.37
N SER A 128 -16.84 -5.18 -2.77
CA SER A 128 -17.38 -4.87 -1.43
C SER A 128 -18.91 -4.87 -1.37
N VAL A 129 -19.60 -4.68 -2.51
CA VAL A 129 -21.06 -4.75 -2.60
C VAL A 129 -21.62 -6.14 -2.24
N ALA A 130 -20.80 -7.20 -2.33
CA ALA A 130 -21.17 -8.56 -1.91
C ALA A 130 -21.41 -8.69 -0.40
N ALA A 131 -20.90 -7.75 0.40
CA ALA A 131 -21.14 -7.67 1.84
C ALA A 131 -21.60 -6.26 2.25
N PRO A 132 -22.89 -5.94 2.07
CA PRO A 132 -23.45 -4.67 2.53
C PRO A 132 -23.13 -4.42 4.01
N GLY A 133 -22.78 -3.19 4.36
CA GLY A 133 -22.36 -2.83 5.72
C GLY A 133 -20.87 -3.10 6.03
N ALA A 134 -20.10 -3.64 5.08
CA ALA A 134 -18.66 -3.82 5.27
C ALA A 134 -17.90 -2.50 5.47
N THR A 135 -16.75 -2.59 6.14
CA THR A 135 -15.72 -1.55 6.09
C THR A 135 -14.78 -1.80 4.91
N VAL A 136 -14.41 -0.75 4.18
CA VAL A 136 -13.54 -0.85 3.00
C VAL A 136 -12.29 0.02 3.21
N PHE A 137 -11.09 -0.57 3.10
CA PHE A 137 -9.81 0.12 3.29
C PHE A 137 -8.96 0.07 2.02
N LEU A 138 -8.85 1.22 1.35
CA LEU A 138 -8.32 1.34 0.00
C LEU A 138 -7.02 2.13 -0.03
N MET A 139 -5.93 1.49 -0.43
CA MET A 139 -4.63 2.14 -0.59
C MET A 139 -4.40 2.45 -2.07
N GLN A 140 -4.34 3.72 -2.43
CA GLN A 140 -4.15 4.18 -3.82
C GLN A 140 -5.18 3.53 -4.79
N PRO A 141 -6.49 3.70 -4.55
CA PRO A 141 -7.50 3.02 -5.36
C PRO A 141 -7.62 3.57 -6.78
N TYR A 142 -7.99 2.68 -7.68
CA TYR A 142 -8.53 3.00 -8.99
C TYR A 142 -10.04 2.81 -8.96
N ALA A 143 -10.81 3.77 -9.45
CA ALA A 143 -12.26 3.63 -9.54
C ALA A 143 -12.68 2.74 -10.72
N THR A 144 -12.04 2.93 -11.87
CA THR A 144 -12.31 2.19 -13.12
C THR A 144 -11.19 2.50 -14.11
N LEU A 145 -11.00 1.64 -15.12
CA LEU A 145 -10.20 1.96 -16.31
C LEU A 145 -11.07 2.10 -17.57
N ASN A 146 -12.39 2.21 -17.42
CA ASN A 146 -13.26 2.64 -18.51
C ASN A 146 -12.78 4.03 -19.00
N ARG A 147 -12.46 4.10 -20.29
CA ARG A 147 -11.91 5.30 -20.94
C ARG A 147 -12.90 6.46 -21.00
N GLU A 148 -14.19 6.18 -20.96
CA GLU A 148 -15.23 7.22 -20.96
C GLU A 148 -15.27 7.94 -19.61
N ILE A 149 -15.00 7.22 -18.52
CA ILE A 149 -15.01 7.75 -17.15
C ILE A 149 -13.64 8.30 -16.75
N ALA A 150 -12.56 7.58 -17.10
CA ALA A 150 -11.18 7.90 -16.72
C ALA A 150 -10.25 8.13 -17.93
N PRO A 151 -10.56 9.06 -18.86
CA PRO A 151 -9.75 9.29 -20.07
C PRO A 151 -8.32 9.76 -19.78
N TRP A 152 -8.06 10.30 -18.59
CA TRP A 152 -6.72 10.72 -18.16
C TRP A 152 -5.80 9.55 -17.80
N GLU A 153 -6.35 8.36 -17.52
CA GLU A 153 -5.56 7.22 -17.06
C GLU A 153 -4.91 6.48 -18.23
N ARG A 154 -3.65 6.82 -18.50
CA ARG A 154 -2.87 6.30 -19.65
C ARG A 154 -1.80 5.30 -19.24
N ARG A 155 -1.64 4.98 -17.95
CA ARG A 155 -0.61 4.07 -17.42
C ARG A 155 -0.92 2.61 -17.73
N PHE A 156 -2.21 2.25 -17.86
CA PHE A 156 -2.66 0.87 -18.03
C PHE A 156 -3.43 0.65 -19.33
N ARG A 157 -2.89 1.10 -20.46
CA ARG A 157 -3.55 0.98 -21.77
C ARG A 157 -3.92 -0.45 -22.15
N SER A 158 -3.15 -1.44 -21.70
CA SER A 158 -3.44 -2.85 -21.95
C SER A 158 -4.77 -3.30 -21.34
N ALA A 159 -5.24 -2.65 -20.27
CA ALA A 159 -6.50 -2.97 -19.61
C ALA A 159 -7.71 -2.30 -20.27
N TRP A 160 -7.52 -1.41 -21.25
CA TRP A 160 -8.64 -0.76 -21.96
C TRP A 160 -9.47 -1.72 -22.82
N ALA A 161 -8.96 -2.94 -23.07
CA ALA A 161 -9.72 -3.99 -23.73
C ALA A 161 -10.67 -4.74 -22.77
N MET A 162 -10.53 -4.56 -21.46
CA MET A 162 -11.38 -5.20 -20.46
C MET A 162 -12.70 -4.45 -20.31
N ALA A 163 -13.79 -5.18 -20.05
CA ALA A 163 -15.09 -4.59 -19.76
C ALA A 163 -15.15 -4.13 -18.29
N PHE A 164 -15.39 -2.83 -18.07
CA PHE A 164 -15.54 -2.21 -16.75
C PHE A 164 -17.00 -1.82 -16.44
N GLU A 165 -17.97 -2.50 -17.05
CA GLU A 165 -19.43 -2.36 -16.82
C GLU A 165 -20.15 -3.70 -17.09
N PRO A 166 -21.33 -3.97 -16.50
CA PRO A 166 -21.95 -3.33 -15.34
C PRO A 166 -21.58 -4.01 -14.00
N ARG A 167 -21.36 -5.33 -13.99
CA ARG A 167 -21.10 -6.14 -12.78
C ARG A 167 -19.68 -5.90 -12.28
N TYR A 168 -19.53 -5.44 -11.04
CA TYR A 168 -18.25 -5.15 -10.37
C TYR A 168 -17.31 -4.18 -11.14
N GLY A 169 -17.86 -3.39 -12.06
CA GLY A 169 -17.07 -2.67 -13.08
C GLY A 169 -16.55 -1.29 -12.67
N ASN A 170 -17.21 -0.65 -11.71
CA ASN A 170 -16.80 0.66 -11.20
C ASN A 170 -16.69 0.61 -9.67
N ALA A 171 -15.47 0.42 -9.19
CA ALA A 171 -15.15 0.36 -7.77
C ALA A 171 -15.65 1.56 -6.95
N ALA A 172 -15.73 2.76 -7.54
CA ALA A 172 -16.26 3.92 -6.82
C ALA A 172 -17.79 3.90 -6.66
N GLN A 173 -18.50 3.17 -7.53
CA GLN A 173 -19.95 2.97 -7.42
C GLN A 173 -20.29 1.77 -6.52
N MET A 174 -19.45 0.72 -6.53
CA MET A 174 -19.71 -0.51 -5.77
C MET A 174 -19.54 -0.36 -4.25
N ILE A 175 -19.05 0.78 -3.77
CA ILE A 175 -18.91 1.07 -2.34
C ILE A 175 -20.18 1.68 -1.70
N ASP A 176 -21.28 1.83 -2.43
CA ASP A 176 -22.47 2.56 -1.97
C ASP A 176 -23.07 1.98 -0.68
N ALA A 177 -23.17 0.65 -0.59
CA ALA A 177 -23.71 -0.06 0.57
C ALA A 177 -22.69 -0.29 1.70
N ALA A 178 -21.45 0.19 1.58
CA ALA A 178 -20.45 0.04 2.64
C ALA A 178 -20.77 0.92 3.86
N ASN A 179 -20.47 0.45 5.07
CA ASN A 179 -20.63 1.25 6.29
C ASN A 179 -19.61 2.40 6.33
N ARG A 180 -18.35 2.12 5.99
CA ARG A 180 -17.25 3.11 5.95
C ARG A 180 -16.24 2.77 4.88
N VAL A 181 -15.74 3.79 4.19
CA VAL A 181 -14.71 3.63 3.14
C VAL A 181 -13.53 4.54 3.43
N TYR A 182 -12.38 3.96 3.74
CA TYR A 182 -11.14 4.70 3.91
C TYR A 182 -10.38 4.76 2.59
N VAL A 183 -10.20 5.96 2.04
CA VAL A 183 -9.44 6.19 0.81
C VAL A 183 -8.11 6.83 1.17
N ILE A 184 -7.04 6.04 1.08
CA ILE A 184 -5.67 6.47 1.35
C ILE A 184 -5.03 6.82 0.01
N THR A 185 -4.64 8.08 -0.18
CA THR A 185 -4.00 8.53 -1.43
C THR A 185 -2.87 9.52 -1.16
N ASP A 186 -1.86 9.56 -2.04
CA ASP A 186 -0.87 10.61 -2.04
C ASP A 186 -1.38 11.75 -2.94
N PRO A 187 -1.79 12.91 -2.38
CA PRO A 187 -2.31 14.01 -3.19
C PRO A 187 -1.25 14.63 -4.10
N THR A 188 0.03 14.24 -3.99
CA THR A 188 1.10 14.69 -4.88
C THR A 188 1.30 13.82 -6.12
N GLU A 189 0.59 12.69 -6.22
CA GLU A 189 0.54 11.82 -7.40
C GLU A 189 -0.78 12.06 -8.16
N ALA A 190 -0.73 12.91 -9.20
CA ALA A 190 -1.93 13.48 -9.82
C ALA A 190 -2.96 12.45 -10.31
N ALA A 191 -2.53 11.40 -11.02
CA ALA A 191 -3.44 10.39 -11.56
C ALA A 191 -4.12 9.56 -10.45
N ASP A 192 -3.38 9.22 -9.39
CA ASP A 192 -3.93 8.50 -8.23
C ASP A 192 -4.89 9.39 -7.43
N ALA A 193 -4.56 10.68 -7.29
CA ALA A 193 -5.45 11.65 -6.67
C ALA A 193 -6.76 11.82 -7.46
N MET A 194 -6.70 11.86 -8.81
CA MET A 194 -7.89 11.92 -9.65
C MET A 194 -8.78 10.68 -9.45
N HIS A 195 -8.23 9.46 -9.43
CA HIS A 195 -9.05 8.28 -9.11
C HIS A 195 -9.67 8.34 -7.72
N ALA A 196 -8.91 8.76 -6.71
CA ALA A 196 -9.43 8.92 -5.36
C ALA A 196 -10.59 9.94 -5.26
N THR A 197 -10.65 10.94 -6.14
CA THR A 197 -11.77 11.89 -6.20
C THR A 197 -13.06 11.30 -6.77
N LEU A 198 -13.03 10.11 -7.38
CA LEU A 198 -14.26 9.46 -7.89
C LEU A 198 -15.02 8.73 -6.78
N PHE A 199 -14.35 8.32 -5.70
CA PHE A 199 -14.99 7.73 -4.52
C PHE A 199 -15.69 8.85 -3.74
N GLN A 200 -17.02 8.81 -3.69
CA GLN A 200 -17.88 9.83 -3.06
C GLN A 200 -18.92 9.18 -2.14
N GLY A 201 -19.42 9.95 -1.17
CA GLY A 201 -20.35 9.48 -0.15
C GLY A 201 -20.01 10.05 1.23
N GLU A 202 -21.01 10.15 2.12
CA GLU A 202 -20.81 10.62 3.50
C GLU A 202 -19.95 9.64 4.33
N HIS A 203 -20.00 8.36 3.99
CA HIS A 203 -19.22 7.27 4.57
C HIS A 203 -17.78 7.20 4.06
N VAL A 204 -17.38 8.05 3.10
CA VAL A 204 -16.02 8.08 2.52
C VAL A 204 -15.08 8.99 3.32
N ILE A 205 -14.11 8.38 4.01
CA ILE A 205 -13.09 9.04 4.83
C ILE A 205 -11.76 9.10 4.06
N ARG A 206 -11.29 10.31 3.75
CA ARG A 206 -10.06 10.51 2.97
C ARG A 206 -8.84 10.71 3.88
N CYS A 207 -7.79 9.94 3.62
CA CYS A 207 -6.55 9.91 4.38
C CYS A 207 -5.37 10.26 3.47
N ALA A 208 -4.74 11.42 3.69
CA ALA A 208 -3.70 11.94 2.79
C ALA A 208 -2.29 11.44 3.15
N ALA A 209 -1.79 10.45 2.40
CA ALA A 209 -0.45 9.87 2.50
C ALA A 209 0.59 10.70 1.74
N HIS A 210 0.75 11.98 2.10
CA HIS A 210 1.66 12.91 1.40
C HIS A 210 3.08 12.35 1.22
N HIS A 211 3.52 12.32 -0.03
CA HIS A 211 4.84 11.82 -0.46
C HIS A 211 5.07 10.33 -0.13
N ALA A 212 4.01 9.52 -0.19
CA ALA A 212 4.11 8.06 -0.23
C ALA A 212 4.58 7.56 -1.61
N GLY A 213 4.22 8.28 -2.69
CA GLY A 213 4.44 7.86 -4.07
C GLY A 213 3.47 6.77 -4.52
N ALA A 214 3.85 6.05 -5.58
CA ALA A 214 2.99 5.14 -6.32
C ALA A 214 2.81 3.72 -5.72
N ASP A 215 3.32 3.46 -4.52
CA ASP A 215 3.10 2.19 -3.81
C ASP A 215 2.87 2.46 -2.32
N ILE A 216 1.66 2.92 -2.01
CA ILE A 216 1.28 3.29 -0.64
C ILE A 216 1.30 2.07 0.28
N GLN A 217 0.84 0.91 -0.19
CA GLN A 217 0.77 -0.31 0.61
C GLN A 217 2.15 -0.71 1.12
N ALA A 218 3.15 -0.81 0.23
CA ALA A 218 4.52 -1.15 0.63
C ALA A 218 5.06 -0.14 1.65
N ARG A 219 4.73 1.16 1.53
CA ARG A 219 5.18 2.18 2.50
C ARG A 219 4.55 2.03 3.88
N LEU A 220 3.29 1.60 3.96
CA LEU A 220 2.62 1.36 5.23
C LEU A 220 3.15 0.10 5.92
N GLU A 221 3.47 -0.94 5.15
CA GLU A 221 4.14 -2.17 5.60
C GLU A 221 5.57 -1.85 6.10
N GLU A 222 6.34 -1.10 5.31
CA GLU A 222 7.75 -0.76 5.60
C GLU A 222 7.94 0.01 6.93
N ILE A 223 6.91 0.74 7.36
CA ILE A 223 6.92 1.49 8.64
C ILE A 223 6.08 0.82 9.73
N ASN A 224 5.61 -0.41 9.50
CA ASN A 224 4.88 -1.25 10.43
C ASN A 224 3.60 -0.61 11.01
N ILE A 225 2.82 0.10 10.19
CA ILE A 225 1.55 0.70 10.63
C ILE A 225 0.31 0.09 10.00
N LEU A 226 0.44 -0.78 8.99
CA LEU A 226 -0.70 -1.34 8.25
C LEU A 226 -1.72 -2.04 9.18
N ASP A 227 -1.29 -3.02 9.96
CA ASP A 227 -2.21 -3.75 10.87
C ASP A 227 -2.91 -2.83 11.86
N ARG A 228 -2.22 -1.78 12.35
CA ARG A 228 -2.80 -0.81 13.28
C ARG A 228 -3.84 0.08 12.60
N LEU A 229 -3.66 0.37 11.30
CA LEU A 229 -4.64 1.10 10.50
C LEU A 229 -5.86 0.25 10.21
N LEU A 230 -5.68 -1.01 9.78
CA LEU A 230 -6.78 -1.94 9.52
C LEU A 230 -7.61 -2.20 10.78
N ALA A 231 -6.94 -2.49 11.89
CA ALA A 231 -7.55 -2.61 13.22
C ALA A 231 -8.33 -1.36 13.67
N GLY A 232 -7.87 -0.17 13.28
CA GLY A 232 -8.57 1.08 13.61
C GLY A 232 -9.73 1.37 12.69
N ALA A 233 -9.63 0.95 11.43
CA ALA A 233 -10.68 1.08 10.42
C ALA A 233 -11.87 0.20 10.77
N GLU A 234 -11.62 -1.08 11.04
CA GLU A 234 -12.59 -2.08 11.48
C GLU A 234 -13.32 -1.63 12.75
N ALA A 235 -12.58 -1.24 13.80
CA ALA A 235 -13.18 -0.72 15.03
C ALA A 235 -13.81 0.69 14.91
N GLY A 236 -13.89 1.29 13.71
CA GLY A 236 -14.51 2.59 13.49
C GLY A 236 -13.81 3.79 14.15
N ASN A 237 -12.55 3.65 14.57
CA ASN A 237 -11.79 4.66 15.33
C ASN A 237 -10.63 5.31 14.55
N LEU A 238 -10.47 4.95 13.27
CA LEU A 238 -9.53 5.58 12.36
C LEU A 238 -10.11 6.91 11.86
N THR A 239 -9.39 8.00 12.11
CA THR A 239 -9.71 9.33 11.60
C THR A 239 -8.58 9.85 10.72
N PRO A 240 -8.80 10.86 9.86
CA PRO A 240 -7.72 11.49 9.09
C PRO A 240 -6.57 11.99 9.99
N LEU A 241 -6.89 12.48 11.19
CA LEU A 241 -5.89 12.90 12.18
C LEU A 241 -5.07 11.71 12.71
N ARG A 242 -5.74 10.61 13.09
CA ARG A 242 -5.06 9.40 13.60
C ARG A 242 -4.19 8.77 12.51
N PHE A 243 -4.68 8.73 11.27
CA PHE A 243 -3.89 8.32 10.12
C PHE A 243 -2.65 9.21 9.97
N ALA A 244 -2.81 10.54 9.97
CA ALA A 244 -1.69 11.46 9.82
C ALA A 244 -0.64 11.33 10.95
N GLN A 245 -1.08 11.06 12.18
CA GLN A 245 -0.19 10.78 13.31
C GLN A 245 0.65 9.51 13.08
N LEU A 246 0.01 8.41 12.68
CA LEU A 246 0.70 7.15 12.36
C LEU A 246 1.64 7.32 11.15
N TRP A 247 1.17 7.99 10.09
CA TRP A 247 1.94 8.23 8.87
C TRP A 247 3.22 9.06 9.12
N ARG A 248 3.25 9.91 10.15
CA ARG A 248 4.49 10.64 10.52
C ARG A 248 5.61 9.70 10.98
N GLY A 249 5.32 8.44 11.32
CA GLY A 249 6.32 7.40 11.58
C GLY A 249 7.35 7.24 10.46
N ARG A 250 6.97 7.51 9.20
CA ARG A 250 7.90 7.51 8.05
C ARG A 250 9.10 8.44 8.20
N ARG A 251 9.00 9.49 9.02
CA ARG A 251 10.12 10.41 9.31
C ARG A 251 11.25 9.73 10.08
N GLN A 252 11.01 8.51 10.57
CA GLN A 252 12.01 7.63 11.17
C GLN A 252 12.49 6.54 10.20
N ASN A 253 11.89 6.38 9.03
CA ASN A 253 12.35 5.39 8.06
C ASN A 253 13.49 5.98 7.18
N SER A 254 14.65 5.32 7.21
CA SER A 254 15.85 5.81 6.52
C SER A 254 15.75 5.72 4.99
N ALA A 255 15.09 4.68 4.45
CA ALA A 255 14.92 4.51 3.01
C ALA A 255 13.98 5.59 2.43
N TRP A 256 12.88 5.89 3.12
CA TRP A 256 11.98 6.99 2.79
C TRP A 256 12.70 8.33 2.84
N LEU A 257 13.48 8.61 3.89
CA LEU A 257 14.26 9.85 3.99
C LEU A 257 15.28 10.00 2.85
N MET A 258 15.96 8.92 2.45
CA MET A 258 16.86 8.91 1.29
C MET A 258 16.10 9.13 -0.03
N GLY A 259 14.91 8.56 -0.17
CA GLY A 259 14.01 8.83 -1.30
C GLY A 259 13.59 10.29 -1.36
N LEU A 260 13.20 10.87 -0.22
CA LEU A 260 12.83 12.28 -0.11
C LEU A 260 14.01 13.21 -0.43
N LEU A 261 15.21 12.90 0.08
CA LEU A 261 16.41 13.68 -0.22
C LEU A 261 16.73 13.68 -1.72
N ARG A 262 16.63 12.52 -2.39
CA ARG A 262 16.78 12.44 -3.86
C ARG A 262 15.69 13.22 -4.61
N LYS A 263 14.47 13.28 -4.06
CA LYS A 263 13.38 14.09 -4.63
C LYS A 263 13.69 15.58 -4.51
N THR A 264 14.13 16.06 -3.33
CA THR A 264 14.48 17.48 -3.14
C THR A 264 15.71 17.88 -3.96
N ASP A 265 16.69 17.00 -4.12
CA ASP A 265 17.86 17.24 -4.97
C ASP A 265 17.45 17.41 -6.44
N ARG A 266 16.54 16.57 -6.96
CA ARG A 266 16.00 16.69 -8.34
C ARG A 266 15.16 17.95 -8.55
N MET A 267 14.51 18.45 -7.50
CA MET A 267 13.74 19.70 -7.57
C MET A 267 14.64 20.95 -7.63
N ASP A 268 15.96 20.77 -7.42
CA ASP A 268 16.95 21.84 -7.37
C ASP A 268 16.61 22.92 -6.32
N ARG A 269 16.09 22.48 -5.17
CA ARG A 269 15.69 23.35 -4.06
C ARG A 269 16.64 23.17 -2.87
N PRO A 270 17.77 23.89 -2.82
CA PRO A 270 18.78 23.69 -1.78
C PRO A 270 18.25 23.90 -0.36
N TRP A 271 17.28 24.78 -0.18
CA TRP A 271 16.60 24.99 1.11
C TRP A 271 15.87 23.73 1.61
N LEU A 272 15.17 23.01 0.73
CA LEU A 272 14.49 21.76 1.10
C LEU A 272 15.49 20.62 1.32
N SER A 273 16.52 20.51 0.48
CA SER A 273 17.58 19.52 0.67
C SER A 273 18.32 19.72 2.01
N ALA A 274 18.57 20.97 2.42
CA ALA A 274 19.15 21.28 3.72
C ALA A 274 18.25 20.83 4.88
N LEU A 275 16.93 21.07 4.81
CA LEU A 275 16.00 20.59 5.84
C LEU A 275 16.01 19.06 6.00
N VAL A 276 15.93 18.32 4.88
CA VAL A 276 15.88 16.86 4.90
C VAL A 276 17.21 16.29 5.37
N ALA A 277 18.33 16.76 4.81
CA ALA A 277 19.66 16.32 5.20
C ALA A 277 19.97 16.67 6.67
N GLY A 278 19.59 17.87 7.13
CA GLY A 278 19.72 18.29 8.53
C GLY A 278 18.91 17.42 9.49
N HIS A 279 17.68 17.05 9.13
CA HIS A 279 16.89 16.07 9.89
C HIS A 279 17.59 14.71 9.98
N MET A 280 18.12 14.20 8.86
CA MET A 280 18.86 12.94 8.83
C MET A 280 20.14 12.98 9.68
N VAL A 281 20.89 14.09 9.65
CA VAL A 281 22.10 14.29 10.47
C VAL A 281 21.76 14.26 11.95
N ARG A 282 20.70 14.96 12.39
CA ARG A 282 20.24 14.95 13.79
C ARG A 282 19.85 13.56 14.29
N LYS A 283 19.36 12.69 13.42
CA LYS A 283 18.85 11.35 13.79
C LYS A 283 19.94 10.28 13.93
N GLY A 284 21.14 10.52 13.40
CA GLY A 284 22.18 9.50 13.30
C GLY A 284 22.86 9.61 11.95
N ALA A 285 23.98 10.30 11.94
CA ALA A 285 24.51 10.89 10.73
C ALA A 285 25.15 9.85 9.79
N SER A 286 24.64 9.74 8.57
CA SER A 286 25.37 9.08 7.48
C SER A 286 26.34 10.08 6.81
N PRO A 287 27.53 9.65 6.35
CA PRO A 287 28.43 10.51 5.57
C PRO A 287 27.78 11.10 4.31
N ALA A 288 26.80 10.39 3.74
CA ALA A 288 25.99 10.90 2.63
C ALA A 288 25.13 12.10 3.05
N ALA A 289 24.40 12.01 4.17
CA ALA A 289 23.54 13.09 4.66
C ALA A 289 24.36 14.34 5.02
N ARG A 290 25.50 14.18 5.70
CA ARG A 290 26.41 15.30 6.03
C ARG A 290 26.92 16.02 4.78
N ARG A 291 27.37 15.27 3.76
CA ARG A 291 27.80 15.85 2.49
C ARG A 291 26.69 16.62 1.79
N ARG A 292 25.46 16.07 1.75
CA ARG A 292 24.30 16.78 1.17
C ARG A 292 23.97 18.05 1.93
N LEU A 293 23.97 18.00 3.27
CA LEU A 293 23.69 19.18 4.09
C LEU A 293 24.70 20.29 3.81
N ASN A 294 26.00 19.98 3.86
CA ASN A 294 27.05 20.98 3.63
C ASN A 294 26.98 21.57 2.21
N ALA A 295 26.73 20.75 1.20
CA ALA A 295 26.56 21.22 -0.18
C ALA A 295 25.34 22.14 -0.32
N ALA A 296 24.22 21.78 0.29
CA ALA A 296 23.00 22.60 0.26
C ALA A 296 23.20 23.94 0.98
N LEU A 297 23.86 23.95 2.14
CA LEU A 297 24.16 25.17 2.90
C LEU A 297 25.16 26.06 2.16
N SER A 298 26.21 25.49 1.58
CA SER A 298 27.19 26.23 0.78
C SER A 298 26.53 26.92 -0.42
N ARG A 299 25.61 26.23 -1.11
CA ARG A 299 24.84 26.82 -2.20
C ARG A 299 23.92 27.96 -1.74
N LEU A 300 23.20 27.79 -0.62
CA LEU A 300 22.38 28.85 -0.05
C LEU A 300 23.23 30.09 0.28
N ALA A 301 24.40 29.89 0.88
CA ALA A 301 25.32 30.97 1.19
C ALA A 301 25.82 31.70 -0.07
N SER A 302 26.18 30.99 -1.14
CA SER A 302 26.56 31.62 -2.41
C SER A 302 25.41 32.38 -3.08
N GLU A 303 24.16 31.98 -2.83
CA GLU A 303 22.95 32.68 -3.29
C GLU A 303 22.55 33.84 -2.36
N GLY A 304 23.31 34.11 -1.28
CA GLY A 304 22.98 35.14 -0.29
C GLY A 304 21.77 34.81 0.58
N ARG A 305 21.38 33.52 0.66
CA ARG A 305 20.18 33.05 1.37
C ARG A 305 20.54 32.41 2.70
N SER A 306 19.72 32.67 3.73
CA SER A 306 19.90 32.09 5.06
C SER A 306 19.60 30.59 5.10
N ALA A 307 20.32 29.88 5.97
CA ALA A 307 20.08 28.47 6.24
C ALA A 307 18.70 28.22 6.90
N PRO A 308 17.97 27.16 6.53
CA PRO A 308 16.74 26.80 7.21
C PRO A 308 16.97 26.44 8.68
N GLY A 309 16.20 27.04 9.59
CA GLY A 309 16.15 26.62 10.99
C GLY A 309 17.50 26.65 11.72
N GLY A 310 18.40 27.57 11.35
CA GLY A 310 19.74 27.69 11.96
C GLY A 310 20.63 26.47 11.75
N LEU A 311 20.44 25.75 10.64
CA LEU A 311 21.28 24.59 10.31
C LEU A 311 22.70 25.02 9.93
N GLU A 312 23.67 24.42 10.61
CA GLU A 312 25.10 24.66 10.36
C GLU A 312 25.78 23.49 9.62
N PRO A 313 26.84 23.75 8.84
CA PRO A 313 27.65 22.71 8.23
C PRO A 313 28.19 21.73 9.28
N THR A 314 28.18 20.44 8.96
CA THR A 314 28.62 19.38 9.88
C THR A 314 29.88 18.70 9.36
N PRO A 315 30.92 18.46 10.18
CA PRO A 315 32.14 17.78 9.72
C PRO A 315 31.84 16.40 9.12
N VAL A 316 32.42 16.10 7.96
CA VAL A 316 32.36 14.76 7.34
C VAL A 316 33.55 13.95 7.86
N PRO A 317 33.34 12.79 8.52
CA PRO A 317 34.47 11.98 8.98
C PRO A 317 35.35 11.56 7.80
N HIS A 318 36.63 11.93 7.83
CA HIS A 318 37.63 11.35 6.95
C HIS A 318 38.04 10.00 7.54
N HIS A 319 37.57 8.90 6.97
CA HIS A 319 38.29 7.65 7.13
C HIS A 319 39.51 7.73 6.22
N PRO A 320 40.74 7.74 6.77
CA PRO A 320 41.91 7.61 5.93
C PRO A 320 41.71 6.33 5.11
N LYS A 321 41.75 6.44 3.78
CA LYS A 321 41.92 5.25 2.96
C LYS A 321 43.23 4.65 3.46
N THR A 322 43.18 3.48 4.09
CA THR A 322 44.37 2.66 4.25
C THR A 322 44.83 2.36 2.83
N LEU A 323 45.73 3.18 2.31
CA LEU A 323 46.63 2.78 1.25
C LEU A 323 47.40 1.63 1.89
N MET A 324 47.08 0.39 1.51
CA MET A 324 47.99 -0.72 1.73
C MET A 324 49.27 -0.32 1.02
N ALA A 325 50.24 0.15 1.80
CA ALA A 325 51.57 0.44 1.31
C ALA A 325 52.27 -0.90 1.14
N GLY A 326 52.32 -1.37 -0.11
CA GLY A 326 53.18 -2.48 -0.55
C GLY A 326 52.70 -3.88 -0.20
N GLU A 327 52.28 -4.63 -1.22
CA GLU A 327 52.97 -5.84 -1.74
C GLU A 327 52.35 -6.24 -3.09
#